data_AF-A5KSC0-F1
#
_entry.id   AF-A5KSC0-F1
#
_cell.length_a   1.000
_cell.length_b   1.000
_cell.length_c   1.000
_cell.angle_alpha   90.00
_cell.angle_beta   90.00
_cell.angle_gamma   90.00
#
_symmetry.space_group_name_H-M   'P 1'
#
loop_
_entity.id
_entity.type
_entity.pdbx_description
1 polymer ?
#
loop_
_entity_poly.entity_id
_entity_poly.type
_entity_poly.pdbx_seq_one_letter_code
_entity_poly.pdbx_strand_id
1 'polypeptide(L)'
;MSAILNLLRMWRMLQQDKPGDYVLATGETHTVREFCEIAFKEIGMNITWRGEDEDEIGVDDSGTVRVKINPEYFRPAEVDFLLGDPARAERELGWKRKIDFPGLVKLMVQHDLAAQETKL
;
A
#
# COMPACT_ATOMS: atom_id res chain seq x y z
N MET A 1 14.75 -20.22 7.28
CA MET A 1 13.48 -20.59 7.96
C MET A 1 12.41 -19.48 7.94
N SER A 2 12.68 -18.27 7.40
CA SER A 2 11.73 -17.14 7.43
C SER A 2 10.81 -16.99 6.20
N ALA A 3 11.01 -17.79 5.13
CA ALA A 3 10.27 -17.61 3.87
C ALA A 3 8.91 -18.35 3.81
N ILE A 4 8.64 -19.30 4.71
CA ILE A 4 7.38 -20.09 4.71
C ILE A 4 6.21 -19.31 5.35
N LEU A 5 6.50 -18.19 6.00
CA LEU A 5 5.51 -17.49 6.83
C LEU A 5 4.56 -16.57 6.04
N ASN A 6 4.90 -16.21 4.79
CA ASN A 6 4.11 -15.27 3.99
C ASN A 6 3.00 -15.94 3.15
N LEU A 7 3.05 -17.27 2.99
CA LEU A 7 2.04 -18.09 2.28
C LEU A 7 0.95 -18.66 3.21
N LEU A 8 1.01 -18.36 4.51
CA LEU A 8 0.19 -19.02 5.52
C LEU A 8 -1.32 -18.89 5.30
N ARG A 9 -1.83 -17.80 4.69
CA ARG A 9 -3.28 -17.56 4.59
C ARG A 9 -3.99 -18.49 3.62
N MET A 10 -3.55 -18.53 2.35
CA MET A 10 -4.09 -19.45 1.35
C MET A 10 -3.84 -20.91 1.76
N TRP A 11 -2.66 -21.19 2.32
CA TRP A 11 -2.36 -22.53 2.83
C TRP A 11 -3.30 -22.96 3.96
N ARG A 12 -3.57 -22.08 4.94
CA ARG A 12 -4.50 -22.36 6.06
C ARG A 12 -5.95 -22.55 5.59
N MET A 13 -6.38 -21.86 4.53
CA MET A 13 -7.69 -22.12 3.91
C MET A 13 -7.81 -23.56 3.42
N LEU A 14 -6.73 -24.13 2.87
CA LEU A 14 -6.69 -25.52 2.41
C LEU A 14 -6.62 -26.55 3.55
N GLN A 15 -6.30 -26.13 4.78
CA GLN A 15 -6.25 -27.03 5.93
C GLN A 15 -7.58 -27.11 6.69
N GLN A 16 -8.63 -26.42 6.24
CA GLN A 16 -9.93 -26.44 6.91
C GLN A 16 -10.71 -27.72 6.57
N ASP A 17 -11.45 -28.25 7.55
CA ASP A 17 -12.27 -29.46 7.37
C ASP A 17 -13.39 -29.27 6.33
N LYS A 18 -13.87 -28.04 6.17
CA LYS A 18 -14.93 -27.67 5.22
C LYS A 18 -14.45 -26.53 4.32
N PRO A 19 -14.77 -26.58 3.01
CA PRO A 19 -14.44 -25.48 2.11
C PRO A 19 -15.24 -24.22 2.48
N GLY A 20 -14.65 -23.06 2.24
CA GLY A 20 -15.29 -21.78 2.46
C GLY A 20 -14.51 -20.61 1.88
N ASP A 21 -15.22 -19.51 1.69
CA ASP A 21 -14.66 -18.27 1.16
C ASP A 21 -14.31 -17.29 2.28
N TYR A 22 -13.16 -16.63 2.13
CA TYR A 22 -12.60 -15.74 3.13
C TYR A 22 -12.17 -14.41 2.51
N VAL A 23 -12.51 -13.30 3.15
CA VAL A 23 -11.92 -11.99 2.86
C VAL A 23 -10.59 -11.88 3.59
N LEU A 24 -9.52 -11.63 2.82
CA LEU A 24 -8.18 -11.41 3.34
C LEU A 24 -7.80 -9.95 3.10
N ALA A 25 -7.98 -9.13 4.13
CA ALA A 25 -7.75 -7.69 4.09
C ALA A 25 -7.09 -7.21 5.39
N THR A 26 -6.59 -5.99 5.38
CA THR A 26 -6.02 -5.35 6.58
C THR A 26 -7.09 -4.80 7.51
N GLY A 27 -8.30 -4.51 7.03
CA GLY A 27 -9.31 -3.77 7.79
C GLY A 27 -9.04 -2.27 7.87
N GLU A 28 -8.09 -1.75 7.09
CA GLU A 28 -7.80 -0.31 6.97
C GLU A 28 -7.74 0.09 5.50
N THR A 29 -7.94 1.38 5.24
CA THR A 29 -7.89 1.98 3.90
C THR A 29 -7.17 3.31 3.98
N HIS A 30 -6.43 3.65 2.94
CA HIS A 30 -5.55 4.81 2.88
C HIS A 30 -5.67 5.46 1.51
N THR A 31 -5.44 6.77 1.44
CA THR A 31 -5.48 7.49 0.17
C THR A 31 -4.18 7.33 -0.60
N VAL A 32 -4.24 7.49 -1.93
CA VAL A 32 -3.02 7.56 -2.78
C VAL A 32 -2.12 8.73 -2.36
N ARG A 33 -2.73 9.84 -1.91
CA ARG A 33 -2.00 11.00 -1.37
C ARG A 33 -1.14 10.62 -0.17
N GLU A 34 -1.73 9.94 0.82
CA GLU A 34 -1.02 9.49 2.02
C GLU A 34 0.12 8.51 1.66
N PHE A 35 -0.10 7.62 0.70
CA PHE A 35 0.95 6.74 0.19
C PHE A 35 2.15 7.53 -0.35
N CYS A 36 1.89 8.55 -1.19
CA CYS A 36 2.94 9.41 -1.72
C CYS A 36 3.70 10.14 -0.61
N GLU A 37 2.99 10.73 0.35
CA GLU A 37 3.58 11.46 1.48
C GLU A 37 4.52 10.57 2.31
N ILE A 38 4.08 9.37 2.68
CA ILE A 38 4.91 8.42 3.43
C ILE A 38 6.11 7.98 2.59
N ALA A 39 5.93 7.70 1.30
CA ALA A 39 7.00 7.28 0.42
C ALA A 39 8.11 8.34 0.28
N PHE A 40 7.75 9.61 0.08
CA PHE A 40 8.72 10.71 0.05
C PHE A 40 9.38 10.94 1.41
N LYS A 41 8.65 10.77 2.51
CA LYS A 41 9.20 10.91 3.86
C LYS A 41 10.29 9.88 4.16
N GLU A 42 10.20 8.66 3.62
CA GLU A 42 11.24 7.63 3.76
C GLU A 42 12.59 8.03 3.13
N ILE A 43 12.59 8.97 2.18
CA ILE A 43 13.80 9.57 1.59
C ILE A 43 14.11 10.96 2.16
N GLY A 44 13.48 11.33 3.27
CA GLY A 44 13.72 12.61 3.95
C GLY A 44 13.12 13.82 3.23
N MET A 45 12.09 13.62 2.40
CA MET A 45 11.42 14.69 1.65
C MET A 45 9.98 14.87 2.14
N ASN A 46 9.59 16.11 2.45
CA ASN A 46 8.20 16.45 2.71
C ASN A 46 7.55 16.97 1.43
N ILE A 47 6.28 16.61 1.20
CA ILE A 47 5.49 17.10 0.08
C ILE A 47 4.41 18.04 0.60
N THR A 48 4.36 19.24 0.02
CA THR A 48 3.27 20.20 0.22
C THR A 48 2.40 20.22 -1.04
N TRP A 49 1.10 19.99 -0.87
CA TRP A 49 0.15 20.01 -1.97
C TRP A 49 -0.38 21.42 -2.23
N ARG A 50 -0.52 21.79 -3.49
CA ARG A 50 -1.03 23.09 -3.95
C ARG A 50 -1.91 22.89 -5.19
N GLY A 51 -2.95 23.70 -5.33
CA GLY A 51 -3.93 23.54 -6.41
C GLY A 51 -5.07 22.61 -5.98
N GLU A 52 -5.99 22.38 -6.91
CA GLU A 52 -7.19 21.57 -6.72
C GLU A 52 -7.44 20.76 -8.00
N ASP A 53 -8.15 19.65 -7.88
CA ASP A 53 -8.50 18.75 -8.99
C ASP A 53 -7.29 18.40 -9.88
N GLU A 54 -7.41 18.53 -11.19
CA GLU A 54 -6.35 18.17 -12.16
C GLU A 54 -5.12 19.09 -12.10
N ASP A 55 -5.28 20.29 -11.54
CA ASP A 55 -4.20 21.28 -11.38
C ASP A 55 -3.40 21.06 -10.09
N GLU A 56 -3.76 20.08 -9.27
CA GLU A 56 -3.05 19.81 -8.03
C GLU A 56 -1.63 19.26 -8.27
N ILE A 57 -0.67 19.84 -7.54
CA ILE A 57 0.74 19.47 -7.58
C ILE A 57 1.29 19.20 -6.19
N GLY A 58 2.21 18.23 -6.09
CA GLY A 58 3.02 17.96 -4.91
C GLY A 58 4.40 18.59 -5.06
N VAL A 59 4.76 19.50 -4.15
CA VAL A 59 6.00 20.28 -4.18
C VAL A 59 6.87 19.95 -2.97
N ASP A 60 8.17 19.78 -3.17
CA ASP A 60 9.12 19.58 -2.08
C ASP A 60 9.52 20.88 -1.36
N ASP A 61 10.29 20.75 -0.28
CA ASP A 61 10.77 21.89 0.52
C ASP A 61 11.67 22.88 -0.27
N SER A 62 12.23 22.46 -1.41
CA SER A 62 13.01 23.33 -2.32
C SER A 62 12.13 24.12 -3.30
N GLY A 63 10.82 23.87 -3.33
CA GLY A 63 9.90 24.44 -4.32
C GLY A 63 9.86 23.66 -5.63
N THR A 64 10.47 22.47 -5.71
CA THR A 64 10.47 21.64 -6.92
C THR A 64 9.21 20.78 -6.96
N VAL A 65 8.51 20.77 -8.11
CA VAL A 65 7.36 19.88 -8.32
C VAL A 65 7.83 18.43 -8.47
N ARG A 66 7.34 17.55 -7.61
CA ARG A 66 7.65 16.11 -7.60
C ARG A 66 6.49 15.23 -8.05
N VAL A 67 5.26 15.69 -7.85
CA VAL A 67 4.03 14.97 -8.23
C VAL A 67 3.11 15.90 -9.00
N LYS A 68 2.49 15.39 -10.07
CA LYS A 68 1.44 16.05 -10.85
C LYS A 68 0.36 15.04 -11.19
N ILE A 69 -0.87 15.52 -11.38
CA ILE A 69 -1.97 14.70 -11.89
C ILE A 69 -1.93 14.71 -13.41
N ASN A 70 -2.09 13.53 -14.02
CA ASN A 70 -2.30 13.41 -15.47
C ASN A 70 -3.69 12.77 -15.68
N PRO A 71 -4.65 13.49 -16.28
CA PRO A 71 -6.00 12.99 -16.54
C PRO A 71 -6.05 11.69 -17.36
N GLU A 72 -5.00 11.39 -18.15
CA GLU A 72 -4.90 10.13 -18.90
C GLU A 72 -4.88 8.88 -18.00
N TYR A 73 -4.53 9.02 -16.72
CA TYR A 73 -4.54 7.90 -15.77
C TYR A 73 -5.90 7.70 -15.09
N PHE A 74 -6.89 8.59 -15.31
CA PHE A 74 -8.23 8.40 -14.78
C PHE A 74 -8.95 7.25 -15.48
N ARG A 75 -9.70 6.48 -14.69
CA ARG A 75 -10.48 5.35 -15.19
C ARG A 75 -11.95 5.77 -15.33
N PRO A 76 -12.61 5.46 -16.46
CA PRO A 76 -14.04 5.74 -16.64
C PRO A 76 -14.96 5.10 -15.59
N ALA A 77 -14.51 4.00 -14.98
CA ALA A 77 -15.17 3.35 -13.86
C ALA A 77 -14.16 3.26 -12.71
N GLU A 78 -14.18 4.27 -11.84
CA GLU A 78 -13.36 4.31 -10.65
C GLU A 78 -14.03 3.56 -9.50
N VAL A 79 -13.23 2.93 -8.65
CA VAL A 79 -13.73 2.33 -7.40
C VAL A 79 -13.33 3.26 -6.27
N ASP A 80 -14.26 4.10 -5.83
CA ASP A 80 -13.98 5.18 -4.88
C ASP A 80 -13.48 4.69 -3.52
N PHE A 81 -13.89 3.50 -3.10
CA PHE A 81 -13.62 3.00 -1.77
C PHE A 81 -13.56 1.48 -1.70
N LEU A 82 -12.47 0.96 -1.14
CA LEU A 82 -12.30 -0.45 -0.81
C LEU A 82 -11.90 -0.58 0.66
N LEU A 83 -12.70 -1.33 1.41
CA LEU A 83 -12.43 -1.70 2.80
C LEU A 83 -12.90 -3.13 3.01
N GLY A 84 -11.95 -4.05 3.19
CA GLY A 84 -12.27 -5.45 3.47
C GLY A 84 -12.35 -5.72 4.97
N ASP A 85 -13.34 -6.52 5.38
CA ASP A 85 -13.47 -7.02 6.75
C ASP A 85 -12.85 -8.43 6.88
N PRO A 86 -11.69 -8.58 7.56
CA PRO A 86 -11.03 -9.88 7.72
C PRO A 86 -11.55 -10.69 8.91
N ALA A 87 -12.56 -10.24 9.67
CA ALA A 87 -12.90 -10.81 10.97
C ALA A 87 -13.20 -12.31 10.93
N ARG A 88 -13.77 -12.82 9.83
CA ARG A 88 -13.97 -14.27 9.65
C ARG A 88 -12.66 -15.03 9.49
N ALA A 89 -11.75 -14.52 8.65
CA ALA A 89 -10.44 -15.13 8.43
C ALA A 89 -9.58 -15.11 9.70
N GLU A 90 -9.67 -14.04 10.51
CA GLU A 90 -8.96 -13.97 11.78
C GLU A 90 -9.46 -15.02 12.77
N ARG A 91 -10.79 -15.17 12.91
CA ARG A 91 -11.39 -16.17 13.82
C ARG A 91 -11.14 -17.61 13.40
N GLU A 92 -11.38 -17.93 12.14
CA GLU A 92 -11.35 -19.32 11.66
C GLU A 92 -9.95 -19.78 11.24
N LEU A 93 -9.15 -18.90 10.63
CA LEU A 93 -7.82 -19.25 10.16
C LEU A 93 -6.73 -18.83 11.16
N GLY A 94 -7.06 -18.12 12.24
CA GLY A 94 -6.08 -17.57 13.19
C GLY A 94 -5.06 -16.66 12.51
N TRP A 95 -5.43 -16.04 11.39
CA TRP A 95 -4.56 -15.17 10.60
C TRP A 95 -4.62 -13.74 11.15
N LYS A 96 -3.48 -13.06 11.18
CA LYS A 96 -3.40 -11.63 11.50
C LYS A 96 -2.31 -10.99 10.65
N ARG A 97 -2.56 -9.77 10.18
CA ARG A 97 -1.56 -8.98 9.44
C ARG A 97 -0.33 -8.73 10.31
N LYS A 98 0.87 -8.76 9.70
CA LYS A 98 2.15 -8.56 10.39
C LYS A 98 2.82 -7.23 10.09
N ILE A 99 2.54 -6.71 8.90
CA ILE A 99 3.07 -5.45 8.39
C ILE A 99 1.86 -4.53 8.28
N ASP A 100 1.98 -3.33 8.83
CA ASP A 100 1.01 -2.24 8.71
C ASP A 100 1.29 -1.43 7.44
N PHE A 101 0.40 -0.51 7.11
CA PHE A 101 0.53 0.32 5.91
C PHE A 101 1.86 1.09 5.83
N PRO A 102 2.31 1.86 6.84
CA PRO A 102 3.60 2.55 6.77
C PRO A 102 4.79 1.60 6.64
N GLY A 103 4.75 0.46 7.34
CA GLY A 103 5.79 -0.57 7.23
C GLY A 103 5.89 -1.16 5.82
N LEU A 104 4.76 -1.33 5.12
CA LEU A 104 4.75 -1.78 3.73
C LEU A 104 5.38 -0.74 2.80
N VAL A 105 4.98 0.53 2.91
CA VAL A 105 5.54 1.62 2.08
C VAL A 105 7.05 1.69 2.23
N LYS A 106 7.53 1.66 3.48
CA LYS A 106 8.97 1.64 3.79
C LYS A 106 9.71 0.49 3.12
N LEU A 107 9.19 -0.73 3.22
CA LEU A 107 9.82 -1.90 2.60
C LEU A 107 9.93 -1.76 1.07
N MET A 108 8.90 -1.22 0.44
CA MET A 108 8.88 -0.98 -1.01
C MET A 108 9.93 0.06 -1.42
N VAL A 109 9.94 1.23 -0.77
CA VAL A 109 10.89 2.31 -1.10
C VAL A 109 12.33 1.86 -0.87
N GLN A 110 12.64 1.22 0.26
CA GLN A 110 14.00 0.75 0.56
C GLN A 110 14.50 -0.26 -0.47
N HIS A 111 13.62 -1.16 -0.92
CA HIS A 111 13.97 -2.14 -1.95
C HIS A 111 14.26 -1.46 -3.29
N ASP A 112 13.43 -0.49 -3.70
CA ASP A 112 13.64 0.23 -4.96
C ASP A 112 14.93 1.06 -4.92
N LEU A 113 15.25 1.70 -3.80
CA LEU A 113 16.52 2.42 -3.63
C LEU A 113 17.73 1.48 -3.80
N ALA A 114 17.74 0.35 -3.09
CA ALA A 114 18.82 -0.64 -3.20
C ALA A 114 18.96 -1.18 -4.64
N ALA A 115 17.85 -1.35 -5.35
CA ALA A 115 17.84 -1.80 -6.74
C ALA A 115 18.38 -0.75 -7.72
N GLN A 116 18.29 0.55 -7.42
CA GLN A 116 18.91 1.61 -8.22
C GLN A 116 20.40 1.77 -7.94
N GLU A 117 20.84 1.65 -6.68
CA GLU A 117 22.26 1.75 -6.31
C GLU A 117 23.11 0.67 -6.99
N THR A 118 22.55 -0.54 -7.18
CA THR A 118 23.24 -1.66 -7.83
C THR A 118 23.45 -1.46 -9.35
N LYS A 119 22.78 -0.46 -9.96
CA LYS A 119 22.86 -0.19 -11.40
C LYS A 119 23.87 0.91 -11.78
N LEU A 120 24.50 1.54 -10.79
CA LEU A 120 25.56 2.55 -10.96
C LEU A 120 26.94 1.90 -10.81
#